data_AF-A0AAD4HRD2-F1
#
_entry.id   AF-A0AAD4HRD2-F1
#
_cell.length_a   1.000
_cell.length_b   1.000
_cell.length_c   1.000
_cell.angle_alpha   90.00
_cell.angle_beta   90.00
_cell.angle_gamma   90.00
#
_symmetry.space_group_name_H-M   'P 1'
#
loop_
_entity.id
_entity.type
_entity.pdbx_description
1 polymer ?
#
loop_
_entity_poly.entity_id
_entity_poly.type
_entity_poly.pdbx_seq_one_letter_code
_entity_poly.pdbx_strand_id
1 'polypeptide(L)' 'ASSVDAERAFSGGRLQVNHLQHGISSQTFKAQVAVGSWFNTPLMPDLSVATNIMRQKIAK' A
#
# COMPACT_ATOMS: atom_id res chain seq x y z
N ALA A 1 1.93 -13.98 1.09
CA ALA A 1 0.59 -13.40 0.85
C ALA A 1 -0.23 -14.40 0.06
N SER A 2 -1.34 -14.88 0.61
CA SER A 2 -2.32 -15.75 -0.08
C SER A 2 -3.46 -14.88 -0.61
N SER A 3 -4.22 -15.34 -1.61
CA SER A 3 -5.40 -14.62 -2.14
C SER A 3 -6.38 -14.21 -1.03
N VAL A 4 -6.49 -15.04 0.01
CA VAL A 4 -7.31 -14.81 1.21
C VAL A 4 -6.83 -13.59 2.01
N ASP A 5 -5.53 -13.31 2.03
CA ASP A 5 -4.94 -12.18 2.76
C ASP A 5 -5.29 -10.84 2.08
N ALA A 6 -5.25 -10.83 0.74
CA ALA A 6 -5.75 -9.71 -0.05
C ALA A 6 -7.26 -9.54 0.15
N GLU A 7 -8.04 -10.61 0.05
CA GLU A 7 -9.50 -10.57 0.25
C GLU A 7 -9.91 -10.09 1.64
N ARG A 8 -9.11 -10.35 2.68
CA ARG A 8 -9.37 -9.85 4.04
C ARG A 8 -9.15 -8.33 4.14
N ALA A 9 -8.12 -7.81 3.50
CA ALA A 9 -7.88 -6.38 3.39
C ALA A 9 -9.01 -5.67 2.59
N PHE A 10 -9.56 -6.32 1.56
CA PHE A 10 -10.68 -5.79 0.78
C PHE A 10 -12.06 -5.98 1.44
N SER A 11 -12.27 -7.05 2.23
CA SER A 11 -13.58 -7.40 2.80
C SER A 11 -13.87 -6.74 4.15
N GLY A 12 -12.84 -6.40 4.94
CA GLY A 12 -13.01 -5.65 6.20
C GLY A 12 -13.30 -4.15 6.00
N GLY A 13 -13.00 -3.60 4.82
CA GLY A 13 -13.06 -2.16 4.52
C GLY A 13 -13.87 -1.82 3.26
N ARG A 14 -14.91 -2.61 2.94
CA ARG A 14 -15.67 -2.60 1.67
C ARG A 14 -16.11 -1.23 1.16
N LEU A 15 -16.33 -0.25 2.02
CA LEU A 15 -16.72 1.10 1.61
C LEU A 15 -15.54 1.99 1.23
N GLN A 16 -14.38 1.87 1.91
CA GLN A 16 -13.26 2.80 1.70
C GLN A 16 -12.42 2.41 0.48
N VAL A 17 -12.08 1.14 0.32
CA VAL A 17 -11.18 0.72 -0.76
C VAL A 17 -11.87 0.78 -2.13
N ASN A 18 -13.14 0.39 -2.23
CA ASN A 18 -13.93 0.56 -3.45
C ASN A 18 -14.17 2.04 -3.80
N HIS A 19 -14.46 2.89 -2.80
CA HIS A 19 -14.54 4.33 -3.05
C HIS A 19 -13.21 4.89 -3.56
N LEU A 20 -12.09 4.50 -2.95
CA LEU A 20 -10.78 4.97 -3.37
C LEU A 20 -10.45 4.48 -4.79
N GLN A 21 -10.77 3.22 -5.14
CA GLN A 21 -10.54 2.72 -6.49
C GLN A 21 -11.20 3.58 -7.58
N HIS A 22 -12.37 4.16 -7.31
CA HIS A 22 -13.09 5.02 -8.23
C HIS A 22 -12.82 6.53 -8.03
N GLY A 23 -12.29 6.92 -6.88
CA GLY A 23 -12.05 8.32 -6.50
C GLY A 23 -10.61 8.81 -6.69
N ILE A 24 -9.63 7.92 -6.90
CA ILE A 24 -8.23 8.27 -7.20
C ILE A 24 -7.73 7.59 -8.47
N SER A 25 -6.61 8.08 -9.01
CA SER A 25 -6.01 7.48 -10.21
C SER A 25 -5.66 6.00 -9.96
N SER A 26 -5.82 5.16 -10.98
CA SER A 26 -5.51 3.72 -10.89
C SER A 26 -4.07 3.47 -10.44
N GLN A 27 -3.13 4.30 -10.87
CA GLN A 27 -1.73 4.18 -10.48
C GLN A 27 -1.51 4.52 -9.00
N THR A 28 -2.15 5.59 -8.52
CA THR A 28 -2.12 5.98 -7.10
C THR A 28 -2.74 4.91 -6.22
N PHE A 29 -3.87 4.34 -6.65
CA PHE A 29 -4.54 3.26 -5.92
C PHE A 29 -3.66 2.03 -5.80
N LYS A 30 -3.08 1.57 -6.91
CA LYS A 30 -2.14 0.43 -6.91
C LYS A 30 -0.93 0.68 -6.02
N ALA A 31 -0.37 1.89 -6.04
CA ALA A 31 0.76 2.25 -5.20
C ALA A 31 0.40 2.22 -3.70
N GLN A 32 -0.76 2.77 -3.32
CA GLN A 32 -1.23 2.75 -1.93
C GLN A 32 -1.48 1.32 -1.43
N VAL A 33 -2.13 0.48 -2.24
CA VAL A 33 -2.38 -0.92 -1.87
C VAL A 33 -1.07 -1.70 -1.75
N ALA A 34 -0.12 -1.52 -2.68
CA ALA A 34 1.17 -2.19 -2.63
C ALA A 34 1.97 -1.81 -1.37
N VAL A 35 2.11 -0.50 -1.10
CA VAL A 35 2.84 0.00 0.09
C VAL A 35 2.12 -0.40 1.38
N GLY A 36 0.79 -0.26 1.41
CA GLY A 36 -0.03 -0.65 2.55
C GLY A 36 0.06 -2.15 2.87
N SER A 37 0.17 -3.01 1.85
CA SER A 37 0.30 -4.46 2.03
C SER A 37 1.62 -4.89 2.66
N TRP A 38 2.66 -4.06 2.57
CA TRP A 38 3.96 -4.35 3.17
C TRP A 38 4.10 -3.75 4.57
N PHE A 39 3.27 -2.77 4.92
CA PHE A 39 3.35 -2.09 6.21
C PHE A 39 3.13 -3.06 7.37
N ASN A 40 3.99 -2.99 8.38
CA ASN A 40 3.96 -3.86 9.56
C ASN A 40 4.17 -5.36 9.25
N THR A 41 4.70 -5.67 8.07
CA THR A 41 5.16 -7.02 7.70
C THR A 41 6.70 -7.06 7.72
N PRO A 42 7.33 -8.25 7.74
CA PRO A 42 8.79 -8.35 7.66
C PRO A 42 9.42 -7.68 6.43
N LEU A 43 8.64 -7.41 5.38
CA LEU A 43 9.09 -6.72 4.16
C LEU A 43 9.24 -5.20 4.35
N MET A 44 8.41 -4.59 5.20
CA MET A 44 8.49 -3.18 5.54
C MET A 44 8.05 -2.99 7.01
N PRO A 45 8.94 -3.34 7.95
CA PRO A 45 8.65 -3.27 9.38
C PRO A 45 8.53 -1.81 9.87
N ASP A 46 9.20 -0.88 9.19
CA ASP A 46 9.14 0.55 9.48
C ASP A 46 9.12 1.37 8.18
N LEU A 47 8.31 2.42 8.18
CA LEU A 47 8.17 3.37 7.07
C LEU A 47 9.44 4.22 6.89
N SER A 48 10.30 4.30 7.92
CA SER A 48 11.58 5.01 7.86
C SER A 48 12.50 4.48 6.75
N VAL A 49 12.47 3.17 6.49
CA VAL A 49 13.28 2.53 5.44
C VAL A 49 12.84 3.00 4.06
N ALA A 50 11.54 3.00 3.80
CA ALA A 50 10.98 3.45 2.52
C ALA A 50 11.23 4.95 2.28
N THR A 51 11.07 5.77 3.32
CA THR A 51 11.34 7.21 3.23
C THR A 51 12.81 7.53 3.00
N ASN A 52 13.73 6.78 3.61
CA ASN A 52 15.17 6.93 3.34
C ASN A 52 15.54 6.59 1.89
N ILE A 53 14.99 5.50 1.34
CA ILE A 53 15.23 5.11 -0.06
C ILE A 53 14.69 6.19 -1.02
N MET A 54 13.49 6.72 -0.76
CA MET A 54 12.92 7.79 -1.57
C MET A 54 13.75 9.08 -1.49
N ARG A 55 14.21 9.47 -0.28
CA ARG A 55 15.08 10.63 -0.10
C ARG A 55 16.38 10.50 -0.88
N GLN A 56 17.03 9.33 -0.85
CA GLN A 56 18.25 9.07 -1.62
C GLN A 56 18.03 9.13 -3.13
N LYS A 57 16.85 8.71 -3.61
CA LYS A 57 16.50 8.78 -5.04
C LYS A 57 16.12 10.18 -5.51
N ILE A 58 15.51 11.00 -4.66
CA ILE A 58 15.11 12.38 -4.99
C ILE A 58 16.30 13.34 -4.90
N ALA A 59 17.27 13.06 -4.02
CA ALA A 59 18.48 13.86 -3.86
C ALA A 59 19.54 13.62 -4.95
N LYS A 60 19.25 12.78 -5.94
CA LYS A 60 20.14 12.42 -7.05
C LYS A 60 19.51 12.82 -8.37
#